data_AF-A0A2D1U0F3-F1
#
_entry.id   AF-A0A2D1U0F3-F1
#
_cell.length_a   1.000
_cell.length_b   1.000
_cell.length_c   1.000
_cell.angle_alpha   90.00
_cell.angle_beta   90.00
_cell.angle_gamma   90.00
#
_symmetry.space_group_name_H-M   'P 1'
#
loop_
_entity.id
_entity.type
_entity.pdbx_description
1 polymer ?
#
loop_
_entity_poly.entity_id
_entity_poly.type
_entity_poly.pdbx_seq_one_letter_code
_entity_poly.pdbx_strand_id
1 'polypeptide(L)'
;MDEHGKYTFLEITELKSVPKDIMSANAKRFFKTNSKIIKLKSALKDTAFYGTGKLIIQKGIAGIGHPSGEAAYTIAIELRNGKYRFILSDFVVTPYERDRYGNFVPISVKTALEKSPGKLNRSEWENNMNAIVTESNKIAAKLKVIMSNTQTEPKQEVKQPATVSRTEW
;
A
#
# COMPACT_ATOMS: atom_id res chain seq x y z
N MET A 1 13.20 -3.13 -13.52
CA MET A 1 12.57 -4.46 -13.57
C MET A 1 13.38 -5.38 -12.67
N ASP A 2 12.71 -6.26 -11.94
CA ASP A 2 13.37 -7.31 -11.15
C ASP A 2 13.74 -8.53 -12.01
N GLU A 3 14.27 -9.56 -11.36
CA GLU A 3 14.70 -10.83 -11.95
C GLU A 3 13.56 -11.63 -12.63
N HIS A 4 12.31 -11.29 -12.34
CA HIS A 4 11.12 -11.89 -12.97
C HIS A 4 10.56 -11.04 -14.10
N GLY A 5 11.24 -9.95 -14.47
CA GLY A 5 10.74 -8.98 -15.43
C GLY A 5 9.47 -8.33 -14.91
N LYS A 6 9.44 -7.92 -13.63
CA LYS A 6 8.37 -7.12 -13.02
C LYS A 6 8.87 -5.75 -12.58
N TYR A 7 8.01 -4.75 -12.68
CA TYR A 7 8.26 -3.38 -12.34
C TYR A 7 7.99 -3.31 -10.87
N THR A 8 9.09 -3.17 -10.14
CA THR A 8 9.09 -3.31 -8.70
C THR A 8 9.63 -2.01 -8.13
N PHE A 9 8.82 -1.36 -7.30
CA PHE A 9 9.26 -0.30 -6.44
C PHE A 9 9.84 -0.96 -5.19
N LEU A 10 11.13 -0.73 -4.94
CA LEU A 10 11.86 -1.33 -3.84
C LEU A 10 12.51 -0.22 -3.02
N GLU A 11 12.19 -0.16 -1.74
CA GLU A 11 12.87 0.70 -0.78
C GLU A 11 13.37 -0.13 0.40
N ILE A 12 14.63 0.09 0.77
CA ILE A 12 15.23 -0.52 1.97
C ILE A 12 15.56 0.62 2.92
N THR A 13 15.05 0.55 4.15
CA THR A 13 15.23 1.60 5.15
C THR A 13 15.84 0.99 6.41
N GLU A 14 16.93 1.58 6.89
CA GLU A 14 17.53 1.24 8.18
C GLU A 14 16.83 2.00 9.32
N LEU A 15 16.47 1.28 10.37
CA LEU A 15 15.84 1.76 11.60
C LEU A 15 16.49 1.05 12.80
N LYS A 16 17.77 1.33 13.04
CA LYS A 16 18.57 0.67 14.10
C LYS A 16 18.05 0.94 15.52
N SER A 17 17.32 2.05 15.71
CA SER A 17 16.75 2.47 16.99
C SER A 17 15.39 1.85 17.32
N VAL A 18 14.75 1.14 16.38
CA VAL A 18 13.41 0.56 16.58
C VAL A 18 13.53 -0.96 16.78
N PRO A 19 13.17 -1.49 17.96
CA PRO A 19 13.15 -2.94 18.19
C PRO A 19 12.22 -3.67 17.22
N LYS A 20 12.58 -4.91 16.89
CA LYS A 20 11.84 -5.74 15.92
C LYS A 20 10.36 -5.91 16.27
N ASP A 21 10.03 -6.08 17.54
CA ASP A 21 8.64 -6.27 17.98
C ASP A 21 7.79 -5.00 17.77
N ILE A 22 8.39 -3.84 18.01
CA ILE A 22 7.76 -2.54 17.73
C ILE A 22 7.61 -2.35 16.22
N MET A 23 8.61 -2.75 15.45
CA MET A 23 8.58 -2.71 13.99
C MET A 23 7.46 -3.59 13.40
N SER A 24 7.25 -4.78 13.96
CA SER A 24 6.12 -5.65 13.61
C SER A 24 4.77 -5.00 13.93
N ALA A 25 4.64 -4.42 15.13
CA ALA A 25 3.44 -3.69 15.52
C ALA A 25 3.15 -2.50 14.59
N ASN A 26 4.19 -1.74 14.23
CA ASN A 26 4.10 -0.61 13.30
C ASN A 26 3.65 -1.06 11.90
N ALA A 27 4.17 -2.18 11.39
CA ALA A 27 3.73 -2.74 10.12
C ALA A 27 2.25 -3.14 10.16
N LYS A 28 1.79 -3.83 11.21
CA LYS A 28 0.36 -4.16 11.41
C LYS A 28 -0.50 -2.89 11.47
N ARG A 29 -0.03 -1.88 12.19
CA ARG A 29 -0.71 -0.57 12.31
C ARG A 29 -0.80 0.14 10.98
N PHE A 30 0.22 0.06 10.13
CA PHE A 30 0.19 0.62 8.77
C PHE A 30 -0.96 0.02 7.95
N PHE A 31 -1.08 -1.31 7.93
CA PHE A 31 -2.18 -1.97 7.21
C PHE A 31 -3.56 -1.65 7.82
N LYS A 32 -3.67 -1.59 9.15
CA LYS A 32 -4.92 -1.26 9.85
C LYS A 32 -5.39 0.17 9.51
N THR A 33 -4.47 1.13 9.60
CA THR A 33 -4.74 2.56 9.35
C THR A 33 -5.08 2.82 7.88
N ASN A 34 -4.48 2.07 6.96
CA ASN A 34 -4.69 2.23 5.51
C ASN A 34 -5.66 1.18 4.92
N SER A 35 -6.45 0.49 5.74
CA SER A 35 -7.30 -0.65 5.35
C SER A 35 -8.29 -0.38 4.21
N LYS A 36 -8.68 0.88 4.01
CA LYS A 36 -9.57 1.30 2.91
C LYS A 36 -8.89 1.19 1.53
N ILE A 37 -7.59 1.39 1.46
CA ILE A 37 -6.81 1.44 0.21
C ILE A 37 -5.82 0.28 0.07
N ILE A 38 -5.38 -0.29 1.20
CA ILE A 38 -4.39 -1.38 1.27
C ILE A 38 -4.95 -2.47 2.18
N LYS A 39 -5.13 -3.67 1.64
CA LYS A 39 -5.64 -4.83 2.37
C LYS A 39 -4.50 -5.76 2.71
N LEU A 40 -4.31 -6.05 4.00
CA LEU A 40 -3.45 -7.15 4.45
C LEU A 40 -4.07 -8.48 4.00
N LYS A 41 -3.26 -9.35 3.42
CA LYS A 41 -3.67 -10.68 2.93
C LYS A 41 -3.09 -11.79 3.78
N SER A 42 -1.82 -11.69 4.13
CA SER A 42 -1.15 -12.68 4.97
C SER A 42 0.01 -12.03 5.72
N ALA A 43 0.44 -12.69 6.79
CA ALA A 43 1.65 -12.32 7.51
C ALA A 43 2.43 -13.59 7.85
N LEU A 44 3.73 -13.60 7.57
CA LEU A 44 4.64 -14.64 8.01
C LEU A 44 5.19 -14.25 9.37
N LYS A 45 4.50 -14.72 10.42
CA LYS A 45 4.77 -14.36 11.83
C LYS A 45 4.85 -12.84 11.99
N ASP A 46 5.94 -12.36 12.61
CA ASP A 46 6.25 -10.95 12.84
C ASP A 46 7.41 -10.47 11.96
N THR A 47 7.63 -11.14 10.81
CA THR A 47 8.79 -10.87 9.94
C THR A 47 8.43 -10.45 8.53
N ALA A 48 7.25 -10.81 8.02
CA ALA A 48 6.83 -10.35 6.71
C ALA A 48 5.32 -10.18 6.65
N PHE A 49 4.88 -9.15 5.93
CA PHE A 49 3.48 -8.78 5.77
C PHE A 49 3.20 -8.59 4.28
N TYR A 50 2.19 -9.29 3.77
CA TYR A 50 1.83 -9.29 2.37
C TYR A 50 0.40 -8.79 2.21
N GLY A 51 0.19 -7.97 1.21
CA GLY A 51 -1.11 -7.37 0.93
C GLY A 51 -1.31 -7.02 -0.52
N THR A 52 -2.45 -6.38 -0.77
CA THR A 52 -2.81 -5.83 -2.07
C THR A 52 -3.37 -4.44 -1.88
N GLY A 53 -3.06 -3.52 -2.79
CA GLY A 53 -3.60 -2.18 -2.76
C GLY A 53 -4.04 -1.68 -4.13
N LYS A 54 -4.63 -0.49 -4.12
CA LYS A 54 -4.93 0.28 -5.32
C LYS A 54 -4.44 1.70 -5.15
N LEU A 55 -3.85 2.26 -6.19
CA LEU A 55 -3.54 3.69 -6.30
C LEU A 55 -4.40 4.30 -7.41
N ILE A 56 -4.76 5.57 -7.26
CA ILE A 56 -5.49 6.31 -8.29
C ILE A 56 -4.47 7.06 -9.13
N ILE A 57 -4.58 6.90 -10.45
CA ILE A 57 -3.81 7.65 -11.43
C ILE A 57 -4.61 8.91 -11.76
N GLN A 58 -4.01 10.08 -11.53
CA GLN A 58 -4.60 11.35 -11.92
C GLN A 58 -3.97 11.88 -13.20
N LYS A 59 -4.80 12.45 -14.07
CA LYS A 59 -4.36 13.16 -15.28
C LYS A 59 -4.72 14.63 -15.16
N GLY A 60 -3.70 15.48 -15.24
CA GLY A 60 -3.82 16.92 -15.07
C GLY A 60 -2.49 17.61 -14.81
N ILE A 61 -2.50 18.94 -14.73
CA ILE A 61 -1.32 19.77 -14.44
C ILE A 61 -1.64 20.59 -13.19
N ALA A 62 -0.68 20.70 -12.27
CA ALA A 62 -0.71 21.66 -11.15
C ALA A 62 -2.02 21.69 -10.33
N GLY A 63 -2.53 20.53 -9.91
CA GLY A 63 -3.68 20.44 -9.01
C GLY A 63 -5.06 20.50 -9.65
N ILE A 64 -5.14 20.75 -10.97
CA ILE A 64 -6.36 20.61 -11.76
C ILE A 64 -6.26 19.31 -12.55
N GLY A 65 -6.90 18.26 -12.05
CA GLY A 65 -6.86 16.93 -12.66
C GLY A 65 -8.10 16.10 -12.37
N HIS A 66 -8.31 15.07 -13.18
CA HIS A 66 -9.35 14.08 -12.97
C HIS A 66 -8.73 12.68 -12.85
N PRO A 67 -9.38 11.74 -12.14
CA PRO A 67 -8.93 10.37 -12.11
C PRO A 67 -9.01 9.77 -13.51
N SER A 68 -7.86 9.33 -14.05
CA SER A 68 -7.78 8.70 -15.37
C SER A 68 -7.69 7.18 -15.30
N GLY A 69 -7.48 6.63 -14.11
CA GLY A 69 -7.42 5.19 -13.90
C GLY A 69 -7.04 4.82 -12.48
N GLU A 70 -6.90 3.52 -12.26
CA GLU A 70 -6.31 2.95 -11.05
C GLU A 70 -5.20 1.97 -11.42
N ALA A 71 -4.21 1.81 -10.56
CA ALA A 71 -3.28 0.69 -10.62
C ALA A 71 -3.44 -0.19 -9.39
N ALA A 72 -3.81 -1.45 -9.60
CA ALA A 72 -3.75 -2.48 -8.58
C ALA A 72 -2.30 -2.96 -8.43
N TYR A 73 -1.89 -3.29 -7.21
CA TYR A 73 -0.53 -3.76 -6.91
C TYR A 73 -0.52 -4.75 -5.75
N THR A 74 0.56 -5.52 -5.65
CA THR A 74 0.93 -6.30 -4.47
C THR A 74 1.89 -5.48 -3.61
N ILE A 75 1.81 -5.65 -2.30
CA ILE A 75 2.67 -4.98 -1.32
C ILE A 75 3.29 -6.02 -0.40
N ALA A 76 4.60 -5.91 -0.18
CA ALA A 76 5.32 -6.66 0.83
C ALA A 76 6.11 -5.73 1.75
N ILE A 77 6.01 -5.97 3.05
CA ILE A 77 6.86 -5.35 4.08
C ILE A 77 7.58 -6.48 4.79
N GLU A 78 8.89 -6.53 4.66
CA GLU A 78 9.73 -7.54 5.27
C GLU A 78 10.69 -6.91 6.28
N LEU A 79 10.73 -7.49 7.47
CA LEU A 79 11.49 -6.98 8.60
C LEU A 79 12.74 -7.83 8.82
N ARG A 80 13.89 -7.17 8.95
CA ARG A 80 15.15 -7.76 9.40
C ARG A 80 15.74 -6.88 10.50
N ASN A 81 16.71 -7.40 11.25
CA ASN A 81 17.27 -6.70 12.41
C ASN A 81 17.69 -5.27 12.06
N GLY A 82 16.98 -4.29 12.61
CA GLY A 82 17.24 -2.85 12.43
C GLY A 82 16.99 -2.32 11.03
N LYS A 83 16.25 -3.02 10.16
CA LYS A 83 15.88 -2.54 8.82
C LYS A 83 14.62 -3.21 8.29
N TYR A 84 13.94 -2.56 7.36
CA TYR A 84 12.87 -3.20 6.61
C TYR A 84 13.05 -3.00 5.12
N ARG A 85 12.44 -3.91 4.37
CA ARG A 85 12.29 -3.85 2.93
C ARG A 85 10.83 -3.63 2.60
N PHE A 86 10.55 -2.60 1.81
CA PHE A 86 9.24 -2.26 1.30
C PHE A 86 9.22 -2.50 -0.21
N ILE A 87 8.24 -3.29 -0.66
CA ILE A 87 8.13 -3.72 -2.05
C ILE A 87 6.70 -3.45 -2.51
N LEU A 88 6.58 -2.77 -3.65
CA LEU A 88 5.34 -2.75 -4.44
C LEU A 88 5.64 -3.34 -5.81
N SER A 89 4.84 -4.30 -6.25
CA SER A 89 5.03 -4.99 -7.53
C SER A 89 3.69 -5.36 -8.16
N ASP A 90 3.77 -6.05 -9.31
CA ASP A 90 2.61 -6.58 -10.03
C ASP A 90 1.57 -5.51 -10.40
N PHE A 91 2.04 -4.35 -10.82
CA PHE A 91 1.17 -3.24 -11.20
C PHE A 91 0.29 -3.61 -12.41
N VAL A 92 -1.03 -3.52 -12.21
CA VAL A 92 -2.04 -3.69 -13.26
C VAL A 92 -2.89 -2.43 -13.33
N VAL A 93 -2.76 -1.72 -14.44
CA VAL A 93 -3.49 -0.48 -14.72
C VAL A 93 -4.86 -0.79 -15.31
N THR A 94 -5.89 -0.18 -14.74
CA THR A 94 -7.27 -0.17 -15.25
C THR A 94 -7.64 1.29 -15.52
N PRO A 95 -7.79 1.71 -16.78
CA PRO A 95 -8.16 3.08 -17.09
C PRO A 95 -9.62 3.34 -16.73
N TYR A 96 -9.95 4.62 -16.57
CA TYR A 96 -11.31 5.08 -16.30
C TYR A 96 -11.91 5.73 -17.54
N GLU A 97 -13.22 5.58 -17.69
CA GLU A 97 -14.02 6.31 -18.67
C GLU A 97 -15.15 7.06 -17.98
N ARG A 98 -15.74 8.04 -18.66
CA ARG A 98 -16.94 8.71 -18.15
C ARG A 98 -18.17 7.87 -18.49
N ASP A 99 -18.96 7.56 -17.47
CA ASP A 99 -20.28 6.97 -17.67
C ASP A 99 -21.28 8.00 -18.22
N ARG A 100 -22.51 7.56 -18.50
CA ARG A 100 -23.61 8.42 -18.99
C ARG A 100 -24.01 9.55 -18.03
N TYR A 101 -23.53 9.51 -16.79
CA TYR A 101 -23.79 10.50 -15.75
C TYR A 101 -22.56 11.39 -15.48
N GLY A 102 -21.47 11.22 -16.24
CA GLY A 102 -20.24 11.97 -16.09
C GLY A 102 -19.32 11.49 -14.97
N ASN A 103 -19.59 10.34 -14.34
CA ASN A 103 -18.72 9.75 -13.33
C ASN A 103 -17.58 8.99 -14.00
N PHE A 104 -16.38 9.08 -13.42
CA PHE A 104 -15.25 8.27 -13.87
C PHE A 104 -15.34 6.87 -13.28
N VAL A 105 -15.48 5.86 -14.15
CA VAL A 105 -15.66 4.45 -13.77
C VAL A 105 -14.60 3.58 -14.44
N PRO A 106 -14.12 2.52 -13.76
CA PRO A 106 -13.16 1.59 -14.35
C PRO A 106 -13.77 0.82 -15.51
N ILE A 107 -13.01 0.73 -16.61
CA ILE A 107 -13.36 -0.15 -17.73
C ILE A 107 -12.79 -1.55 -17.54
N SER A 108 -13.22 -2.50 -18.37
CA SER A 108 -12.77 -3.90 -18.24
C SER A 108 -11.35 -4.15 -18.74
N VAL A 109 -10.73 -3.19 -19.44
CA VAL A 109 -9.36 -3.30 -19.95
C VAL A 109 -8.36 -3.24 -18.80
N LYS A 110 -7.49 -4.25 -18.72
CA LYS A 110 -6.42 -4.33 -17.72
C LYS A 110 -5.08 -4.53 -18.39
N THR A 111 -4.13 -3.67 -18.07
CA THR A 111 -2.80 -3.69 -18.66
C THR A 111 -1.76 -3.81 -17.56
N ALA A 112 -1.01 -4.91 -17.58
CA ALA A 112 0.16 -5.04 -16.72
C ALA A 112 1.23 -4.04 -17.17
N LEU A 113 1.87 -3.36 -16.21
CA LEU A 113 2.84 -2.30 -16.50
C LEU A 113 4.04 -2.80 -17.32
N GLU A 114 4.36 -4.10 -17.18
CA GLU A 114 5.39 -4.82 -17.94
C GLU A 114 5.14 -4.90 -19.44
N LYS A 115 3.88 -4.85 -19.86
CA LYS A 115 3.54 -4.94 -21.28
C LYS A 115 3.87 -3.61 -21.93
N SER A 116 5.06 -3.55 -22.54
CA SER A 116 5.50 -2.40 -23.32
C SER A 116 4.43 -2.02 -24.35
N PRO A 117 3.96 -0.76 -24.36
CA PRO A 117 2.96 -0.32 -25.32
C PRO A 117 3.57 -0.22 -26.73
N GLY A 118 2.73 -0.36 -27.75
CA GLY A 118 3.08 0.08 -29.10
C GLY A 118 3.35 1.59 -29.15
N LYS A 119 3.98 2.08 -30.23
CA LYS A 119 4.40 3.50 -30.38
C LYS A 119 3.30 4.52 -30.05
N LEU A 120 2.05 4.22 -30.40
CA LEU A 120 0.90 5.10 -30.18
C LEU A 120 0.55 5.31 -28.69
N ASN A 121 0.78 4.30 -27.85
CA ASN A 121 0.37 4.33 -26.44
C ASN A 121 1.55 4.60 -25.48
N ARG A 122 2.74 4.90 -26.03
CA ARG A 122 3.97 5.09 -25.23
C ARG A 122 3.84 6.24 -24.24
N SER A 123 3.35 7.40 -24.67
CA SER A 123 3.23 8.58 -23.79
C SER A 123 2.24 8.33 -22.64
N GLU A 124 1.12 7.65 -22.89
CA GLU A 124 0.17 7.31 -21.83
C GLU A 124 0.78 6.36 -20.81
N TRP A 125 1.49 5.34 -21.27
CA TRP A 125 2.20 4.41 -20.39
C TRP A 125 3.29 5.10 -19.55
N GLU A 126 4.07 6.01 -20.14
CA GLU A 126 5.07 6.80 -19.39
C GLU A 126 4.42 7.67 -18.31
N ASN A 127 3.29 8.30 -18.62
CA ASN A 127 2.51 9.07 -17.64
C ASN A 127 1.99 8.19 -16.51
N ASN A 128 1.46 7.00 -16.84
CA ASN A 128 1.01 6.03 -15.84
C ASN A 128 2.16 5.56 -14.95
N MET A 129 3.32 5.28 -15.53
CA MET A 129 4.55 4.91 -14.79
C MET A 129 4.95 6.03 -13.83
N ASN A 130 5.03 7.28 -14.28
CA ASN A 130 5.39 8.42 -13.45
C ASN A 130 4.40 8.65 -12.30
N ALA A 131 3.10 8.47 -12.56
CA ALA A 131 2.07 8.55 -11.53
C ALA A 131 2.21 7.43 -10.50
N ILE A 132 2.45 6.18 -10.95
CA ILE A 132 2.68 5.03 -10.07
C ILE A 132 3.90 5.25 -9.18
N VAL A 133 5.02 5.73 -9.74
CA VAL A 133 6.24 6.06 -8.97
C VAL A 133 5.93 7.13 -7.92
N THR A 134 5.23 8.19 -8.32
CA THR A 134 4.84 9.28 -7.42
C THR A 134 3.97 8.79 -6.25
N GLU A 135 2.94 7.99 -6.53
CA GLU A 135 2.07 7.43 -5.50
C GLU A 135 2.80 6.39 -4.63
N SER A 136 3.69 5.58 -5.21
CA SER A 136 4.54 4.64 -4.47
C SER A 136 5.43 5.36 -3.46
N ASN A 137 6.04 6.48 -3.85
CA ASN A 137 6.83 7.33 -2.96
C ASN A 137 5.98 7.91 -1.80
N LYS A 138 4.74 8.33 -2.08
CA LYS A 138 3.82 8.80 -1.02
C LYS A 138 3.48 7.69 -0.02
N ILE A 139 3.27 6.47 -0.50
CA ILE A 139 3.01 5.30 0.37
C ILE A 139 4.26 4.99 1.20
N ALA A 140 5.44 4.99 0.59
CA ALA A 140 6.70 4.75 1.26
C ALA A 140 6.97 5.80 2.36
N ALA A 141 6.73 7.07 2.09
CA ALA A 141 6.86 8.14 3.06
C ALA A 141 5.91 7.95 4.26
N LYS A 142 4.64 7.60 4.02
CA LYS A 142 3.69 7.28 5.09
C LYS A 142 4.13 6.07 5.92
N LEU A 143 4.63 5.02 5.26
CA LEU A 143 5.16 3.85 5.93
C LEU A 143 6.34 4.25 6.81
N LYS A 144 7.31 5.01 6.30
CA LYS A 144 8.49 5.47 7.03
C LYS A 144 8.13 6.24 8.30
N VAL A 145 7.13 7.14 8.23
CA VAL A 145 6.62 7.86 9.41
C VAL A 145 6.09 6.89 10.47
N ILE A 146 5.28 5.90 10.08
CA ILE A 146 4.71 4.92 11.01
C ILE A 146 5.81 4.00 11.58
N MET A 147 6.75 3.56 10.74
CA MET A 147 7.81 2.63 11.11
C MET A 147 8.86 3.25 12.04
N SER A 148 9.08 4.57 11.94
CA SER A 148 10.01 5.32 12.80
C SER A 148 9.45 5.58 14.20
N ASN A 149 8.20 5.22 14.46
CA ASN A 149 7.61 5.38 15.79
C ASN A 149 8.20 4.36 16.77
N THR A 150 8.72 4.84 17.89
CA THR A 150 9.34 4.03 18.95
C THR A 150 8.36 3.65 20.06
N GLN A 151 7.15 4.21 20.08
CA GLN A 151 6.14 3.93 21.08
C GLN A 151 5.33 2.70 20.68
N THR A 152 5.17 1.77 21.62
CA THR A 152 4.15 0.72 21.54
C THR A 152 2.77 1.34 21.76
N GLU A 153 1.75 0.88 21.01
CA GLU A 153 0.36 1.26 21.33
C GLU A 153 0.11 0.96 22.82
N PRO A 154 -0.52 1.89 23.58
CA PRO A 154 -0.91 1.58 24.95
C PRO A 154 -1.78 0.32 24.90
N LYS A 155 -1.36 -0.72 25.62
CA LYS A 155 -2.15 -1.93 25.84
C LYS A 155 -3.53 -1.45 26.26
N GLN A 156 -4.56 -1.70 25.44
CA GLN A 156 -5.93 -1.53 25.89
C GLN A 156 -6.04 -2.34 27.18
N GLU A 157 -6.27 -1.67 28.30
CA GLU A 157 -6.62 -2.33 29.54
C GLU A 157 -7.81 -3.22 29.21
N VAL A 158 -7.59 -4.54 29.29
CA VAL A 158 -8.66 -5.51 29.25
C VAL A 158 -9.53 -5.16 30.45
N LYS A 159 -10.65 -4.46 30.22
CA LYS A 159 -11.67 -4.28 31.25
C LYS A 159 -12.00 -5.68 31.73
N GLN A 160 -11.58 -6.01 32.95
CA GLN A 160 -11.97 -7.25 33.60
C GLN A 160 -13.50 -7.32 33.52
N PRO A 161 -14.09 -8.45 33.06
CA PRO A 161 -15.53 -8.57 33.06
C PRO A 161 -16.01 -8.36 34.50
N ALA A 162 -16.94 -7.42 34.68
CA ALA A 162 -17.50 -7.10 35.99
C ALA A 162 -17.97 -8.40 36.66
N THR A 163 -17.46 -8.65 37.87
CA THR A 163 -17.91 -9.72 38.75
C THR A 163 -19.42 -9.60 38.91
N VAL A 164 -20.19 -10.48 38.27
CA VAL A 164 -21.64 -10.56 38.49
C VAL A 164 -21.83 -11.13 39.89
N SER A 165 -22.18 -10.26 40.84
CA SER A 165 -22.70 -10.68 42.13
C SER A 165 -24.02 -11.41 41.89
N ARG A 166 -24.01 -12.75 42.06
CA ARG A 166 -25.26 -13.52 42.16
C ARG A 166 -25.87 -13.21 43.52
N THR A 167 -27.00 -12.51 43.51
CA THR A 167 -27.89 -12.49 44.68
C THR A 167 -28.73 -13.75 44.60
N GLU A 168 -28.58 -14.64 45.56
CA GLU A 168 -29.41 -15.84 45.71
C GLU A 168 -30.84 -15.45 46.09
N TRP A 169 -31.81 -16.06 45.41
CA TRP A 169 -33.21 -16.20 45.80
C TRP A 169 -33.55 -17.69 45.73
#